data_AF-S6BH77-F1
#
_entry.id   AF-S6BH77-F1
#
_cell.length_a   1.000
_cell.length_b   1.000
_cell.length_c   1.000
_cell.angle_alpha   90.00
_cell.angle_beta   90.00
_cell.angle_gamma   90.00
#
_symmetry.space_group_name_H-M   'P 1'
#
loop_
_entity.id
_entity.type
_entity.pdbx_description
1 polymer ?
#
loop_
_entity_poly.entity_id
_entity_poly.type
_entity_poly.pdbx_seq_one_letter_code
_entity_poly.pdbx_strand_id
1 'polypeptide(L)'
;MSVRVLELADDWRRVRILLPLNAFNRNPGGGMFGGAIAALADPIAALACNRVFPGHQVWTRAMHIDFRHEGRTDLELRFVFTDAQVEAIGAELAARGRATPTFEYGFHDQHGRCCAHVVNTVAIRPAGYRPRHRKEQR
;
A
#
# COMPACT_ATOMS: atom_id res chain seq x y z
N MET A 1 12.11 6.50 -10.56
CA MET A 1 11.13 5.39 -10.67
C MET A 1 10.02 5.83 -11.61
N SER A 2 9.77 5.09 -12.69
CA SER A 2 8.62 5.33 -13.57
C SER A 2 7.53 4.30 -13.25
N VAL A 3 6.27 4.75 -13.23
CA VAL A 3 5.08 3.92 -13.04
C VAL A 3 4.02 4.37 -14.04
N ARG A 4 3.12 3.46 -14.44
CA ARG A 4 1.98 3.77 -15.33
C ARG A 4 0.70 3.32 -14.65
N VAL A 5 -0.23 4.23 -14.45
CA VAL A 5 -1.57 3.89 -13.97
C VAL A 5 -2.30 3.14 -15.09
N LEU A 6 -2.71 1.91 -14.81
CA LEU A 6 -3.55 1.11 -15.71
C LEU A 6 -5.03 1.30 -15.38
N GLU A 7 -5.34 1.37 -14.09
CA GLU A 7 -6.69 1.60 -13.57
C GLU A 7 -6.59 2.33 -12.23
N LEU A 8 -7.42 3.35 -12.05
CA LEU A 8 -7.62 4.03 -10.78
C LEU A 8 -9.09 4.42 -10.71
N ALA A 9 -9.87 3.72 -9.89
CA ALA A 9 -11.26 4.09 -9.65
C ALA A 9 -11.35 5.45 -8.92
N ASP A 10 -12.41 6.23 -9.18
CA ASP A 10 -12.59 7.58 -8.60
C ASP A 10 -12.62 7.60 -7.07
N ASP A 11 -13.05 6.49 -6.48
CA ASP A 11 -13.12 6.23 -5.04
C ASP A 11 -11.81 5.66 -4.46
N TRP A 12 -10.80 5.42 -5.31
CA TRP A 12 -9.52 4.79 -4.99
C TRP A 12 -9.64 3.35 -4.45
N ARG A 13 -10.81 2.72 -4.60
CA ARG A 13 -11.05 1.37 -4.06
C ARG A 13 -10.57 0.26 -4.97
N ARG A 14 -10.18 0.59 -6.21
CA ARG A 14 -9.49 -0.31 -7.13
C ARG A 14 -8.33 0.44 -7.78
N VAL A 15 -7.13 -0.14 -7.64
CA VAL A 15 -5.89 0.45 -8.14
C VAL A 15 -5.11 -0.63 -8.88
N ARG A 16 -4.74 -0.35 -10.13
CA ARG A 16 -3.82 -1.16 -10.93
C ARG A 16 -2.74 -0.27 -11.51
N ILE A 17 -1.49 -0.55 -11.15
CA ILE A 17 -0.34 0.25 -11.58
C ILE A 17 0.72 -0.67 -12.13
N LEU A 18 1.18 -0.40 -13.34
CA LEU A 18 2.33 -1.05 -13.93
C LEU A 18 3.62 -0.43 -13.38
N LEU A 19 4.50 -1.27 -12.87
CA LEU A 19 5.89 -0.98 -12.54
C LEU A 19 6.76 -1.60 -13.64
N PRO A 20 7.26 -0.81 -14.60
CA PRO A 20 8.04 -1.36 -15.71
C PRO A 20 9.42 -1.83 -15.25
N LEU A 21 9.89 -2.94 -15.81
CA LEU A 21 11.26 -3.41 -15.63
C LEU A 21 12.20 -2.65 -16.57
N ASN A 22 12.63 -1.47 -16.13
CA ASN A 22 13.59 -0.62 -16.84
C ASN A 22 14.93 -0.52 -16.08
N ALA A 23 15.91 0.18 -16.65
CA ALA A 23 17.23 0.34 -16.06
C ALA A 23 17.23 0.92 -14.63
N PHE A 24 16.23 1.71 -14.25
CA PHE A 24 16.11 2.30 -12.90
C PHE A 24 15.40 1.41 -11.90
N ASN A 25 14.62 0.44 -12.38
CA ASN A 25 13.83 -0.47 -11.55
C ASN A 25 14.43 -1.89 -11.52
N ARG A 26 15.65 -2.08 -12.05
CA ARG A 26 16.32 -3.37 -12.14
C ARG A 26 17.37 -3.53 -11.04
N ASN A 27 17.42 -4.70 -10.42
CA ASN A 27 18.47 -5.09 -9.47
C ASN A 27 19.69 -5.69 -10.20
N PRO A 28 20.84 -5.90 -9.52
CA PRO A 28 22.03 -6.49 -10.16
C PRO A 28 21.82 -7.87 -10.79
N GLY A 29 20.86 -8.67 -10.31
CA GLY A 29 20.48 -9.97 -10.87
C GLY A 29 19.59 -9.90 -12.12
N GLY A 30 19.22 -8.70 -12.56
CA GLY A 30 18.41 -8.48 -13.76
C GLY A 30 16.90 -8.48 -13.53
N GLY A 31 16.44 -8.85 -12.33
CA GLY A 31 15.03 -8.79 -11.93
C GLY A 31 14.60 -7.43 -11.37
N MET A 32 13.33 -7.31 -11.03
CA MET A 32 12.76 -6.12 -10.41
C MET A 32 13.46 -5.81 -9.07
N PHE A 33 13.82 -4.55 -8.87
CA PHE A 33 14.41 -4.07 -7.63
C PHE A 33 13.37 -4.02 -6.51
N GLY A 34 13.66 -4.72 -5.41
CA GLY A 34 12.75 -4.79 -4.25
C GLY A 34 12.43 -3.43 -3.63
N GLY A 35 13.35 -2.47 -3.68
CA GLY A 35 13.09 -1.10 -3.23
C GLY A 35 12.10 -0.35 -4.12
N ALA A 36 12.04 -0.63 -5.43
CA ALA A 36 11.03 -0.06 -6.32
C ALA A 36 9.64 -0.63 -6.04
N ILE A 37 9.56 -1.95 -5.77
CA ILE A 37 8.33 -2.61 -5.30
C ILE A 37 7.86 -1.96 -4.00
N ALA A 38 8.75 -1.82 -3.01
CA ALA A 38 8.41 -1.22 -1.72
C ALA A 38 7.96 0.24 -1.86
N ALA A 39 8.66 1.04 -2.67
CA ALA A 39 8.34 2.45 -2.88
C ALA A 39 6.97 2.65 -3.56
N LEU A 40 6.59 1.77 -4.50
CA LEU A 40 5.26 1.82 -5.10
C LEU A 40 4.18 1.25 -4.17
N ALA A 41 4.47 0.20 -3.41
CA ALA A 41 3.50 -0.41 -2.50
C ALA A 41 3.08 0.55 -1.37
N ASP A 42 4.06 1.14 -0.70
CA ASP A 42 3.87 1.93 0.53
C ASP A 42 2.67 2.90 0.50
N PRO A 43 2.54 3.81 -0.49
CA PRO A 43 1.51 4.83 -0.45
C PRO A 43 0.09 4.32 -0.75
N ILE A 44 -0.09 3.15 -1.38
CA ILE A 44 -1.38 2.78 -2.00
C ILE A 44 -2.51 2.67 -0.99
N ALA A 45 -2.33 1.88 0.07
CA ALA A 45 -3.36 1.67 1.08
C ALA A 45 -3.65 2.95 1.87
N ALA A 46 -2.62 3.75 2.17
CA ALA A 46 -2.76 5.01 2.88
C ALA A 46 -3.52 6.07 2.04
N LEU A 47 -3.21 6.19 0.74
CA LEU A 47 -3.93 7.08 -0.17
C LEU A 47 -5.39 6.69 -0.34
N ALA A 48 -5.67 5.38 -0.48
CA ALA A 48 -7.04 4.88 -0.54
C ALA A 48 -7.82 5.19 0.75
N CYS A 49 -7.21 4.99 1.93
CA CYS A 49 -7.81 5.38 3.21
C CYS A 49 -8.06 6.90 3.30
N ASN A 50 -7.14 7.73 2.83
CA ASN A 50 -7.31 9.18 2.84
C ASN A 50 -8.47 9.63 1.92
N ARG A 51 -8.68 8.94 0.79
CA ARG A 51 -9.79 9.21 -0.13
C ARG A 51 -11.15 8.80 0.46
N VAL A 52 -11.20 7.65 1.12
CA VAL A 52 -12.44 7.07 1.68
C VAL A 52 -12.82 7.72 3.01
N PHE A 53 -11.85 8.08 3.85
CA PHE A 53 -12.06 8.70 5.17
C PHE A 53 -11.45 10.11 5.23
N PRO A 54 -12.01 11.09 4.50
CA PRO A 54 -11.47 12.44 4.47
C PRO A 54 -11.45 13.08 5.87
N GLY A 55 -10.56 14.06 6.07
CA GLY A 55 -10.43 14.77 7.35
C GLY A 55 -9.58 14.05 8.41
N HIS A 56 -9.03 12.88 8.10
CA HIS A 56 -8.10 12.16 8.96
C HIS A 56 -6.65 12.39 8.52
N GLN A 57 -5.71 12.19 9.46
CA GLN A 57 -4.30 12.00 9.14
C GLN A 57 -4.03 10.52 8.93
N VAL A 58 -3.40 10.18 7.80
CA VAL A 58 -3.20 8.81 7.36
C VAL A 58 -1.74 8.57 6.97
N TRP A 59 -1.15 7.46 7.41
CA TRP A 59 0.18 7.04 7.00
C TRP A 59 0.36 5.52 7.13
N THR A 60 1.30 4.95 6.38
CA THR A 60 1.74 3.56 6.57
C THR A 60 2.40 3.43 7.95
N ARG A 61 1.83 2.62 8.82
CA ARG A 61 2.40 2.33 10.14
C ARG A 61 3.43 1.21 10.08
N ALA A 62 3.18 0.20 9.26
CA ALA A 62 4.08 -0.93 9.03
C ALA A 62 3.78 -1.55 7.68
N MET A 63 4.80 -2.09 7.01
CA MET A 63 4.65 -2.84 5.78
C MET A 63 5.58 -4.05 5.80
N HIS A 64 5.03 -5.21 5.42
CA HIS A 64 5.77 -6.44 5.18
C HIS A 64 5.60 -6.86 3.73
N ILE A 65 6.70 -7.25 3.09
CA ILE A 65 6.70 -7.72 1.70
C ILE A 65 7.36 -9.09 1.65
N ASP A 66 6.62 -10.06 1.14
CA ASP A 66 7.06 -11.42 0.88
C ASP A 66 7.38 -11.56 -0.63
N PHE A 67 8.66 -11.65 -0.98
CA PHE A 67 9.14 -11.79 -2.35
C PHE A 67 9.15 -13.27 -2.77
N ARG A 68 8.01 -13.74 -3.27
CA ARG A 68 7.75 -15.16 -3.61
C ARG A 68 8.44 -15.62 -4.88
N HIS A 69 8.50 -14.75 -5.90
CA HIS A 69 9.14 -15.04 -7.17
C HIS A 69 9.89 -13.83 -7.69
N GLU A 70 10.99 -14.08 -8.40
CA GLU A 70 11.74 -13.03 -9.05
C GLU A 70 10.94 -12.38 -10.20
N GLY A 71 10.75 -11.06 -10.14
CA GLY A 71 10.07 -10.30 -11.19
C GLY A 71 10.96 -10.08 -12.40
N ARG A 72 10.86 -10.94 -13.42
CA ARG A 72 11.65 -10.86 -14.66
C ARG A 72 10.97 -10.12 -15.81
N THR A 73 9.83 -9.51 -15.54
CA THR A 73 9.04 -8.69 -16.48
C THR A 73 8.59 -7.42 -15.77
N ASP A 74 7.84 -6.58 -16.48
CA ASP A 74 6.99 -5.58 -15.83
C ASP A 74 6.10 -6.27 -14.79
N LEU A 75 5.87 -5.58 -13.67
CA LEU A 75 5.00 -6.06 -12.61
C LEU A 75 3.78 -5.15 -12.48
N GLU A 76 2.62 -5.74 -12.27
CA GLU A 76 1.38 -5.03 -12.03
C GLU A 76 1.03 -5.09 -10.54
N LEU A 77 1.03 -3.94 -9.86
CA LEU A 77 0.40 -3.81 -8.54
C LEU A 77 -1.11 -3.90 -8.70
N ARG A 78 -1.76 -4.73 -7.89
CA ARG A 78 -3.23 -4.89 -7.87
C ARG A 78 -3.74 -4.73 -6.45
N PHE A 79 -4.51 -3.67 -6.20
CA PHE A 79 -5.09 -3.37 -4.89
C PHE A 79 -6.61 -3.22 -4.96
N VAL A 80 -7.30 -3.74 -3.95
CA VAL A 80 -8.75 -3.63 -3.77
C VAL A 80 -9.06 -3.25 -2.33
N PHE A 81 -9.91 -2.25 -2.15
CA PHE A 81 -10.47 -1.84 -0.87
C PHE A 81 -11.94 -2.27 -0.80
N THR A 82 -12.18 -3.43 -0.18
CA THR A 82 -13.51 -4.08 -0.17
C THR A 82 -14.54 -3.30 0.66
N ASP A 83 -15.83 -3.47 0.36
CA ASP A 83 -16.91 -2.81 1.12
C ASP A 83 -16.86 -3.21 2.59
N ALA A 84 -16.62 -4.50 2.86
CA ALA A 84 -16.50 -5.01 4.22
C ALA A 84 -15.39 -4.32 5.03
N GLN A 85 -14.24 -4.03 4.41
CA GLN A 85 -13.17 -3.28 5.07
C GLN A 85 -13.55 -1.82 5.30
N VAL A 86 -14.21 -1.18 4.32
CA VAL A 86 -14.68 0.21 4.47
C VAL A 86 -15.64 0.33 5.64
N GLU A 87 -16.65 -0.54 5.71
CA GLU A 87 -17.63 -0.55 6.80
C GLU A 87 -16.97 -0.82 8.16
N ALA A 88 -16.07 -1.81 8.24
CA ALA A 88 -15.38 -2.15 9.48
C ALA A 88 -14.50 -1.00 10.00
N ILE A 89 -13.75 -0.34 9.10
CA ILE A 89 -12.92 0.81 9.46
C ILE A 89 -13.77 2.01 9.85
N GLY A 90 -14.85 2.28 9.10
CA GLY A 90 -15.81 3.35 9.40
C GLY A 90 -16.42 3.19 10.80
N ALA A 91 -16.84 1.97 11.16
CA ALA A 91 -17.35 1.65 12.49
C ALA A 91 -16.30 1.85 13.59
N GLU A 92 -15.04 1.44 13.37
CA GLU A 92 -13.97 1.67 14.35
C GLU A 92 -13.67 3.17 14.53
N LEU A 93 -13.64 3.93 13.44
CA LEU A 93 -13.44 5.38 13.47
C LEU A 93 -14.57 6.09 14.23
N ALA A 94 -15.83 5.72 13.98
CA ALA A 94 -16.98 6.27 14.70
C ALA A 94 -16.90 5.97 16.21
N ALA A 95 -16.47 4.76 16.59
CA ALA A 95 -16.42 4.34 17.99
C ALA A 95 -15.20 4.89 18.76
N ARG A 96 -14.03 5.04 18.11
CA ARG A 96 -12.75 5.30 18.79
C ARG A 96 -12.04 6.57 18.32
N GLY A 97 -12.49 7.18 17.24
CA GLY A 97 -11.81 8.30 16.56
C GLY A 97 -10.48 7.90 15.88
N ARG A 98 -10.12 6.62 15.84
CA ARG A 98 -8.88 6.12 15.22
C ARG A 98 -9.03 4.65 14.82
N ALA A 99 -8.34 4.27 13.76
CA ALA A 99 -8.28 2.88 13.29
C ALA A 99 -6.85 2.52 12.88
N THR A 100 -6.49 1.23 12.95
CA THR A 100 -5.20 0.75 12.41
C THR A 100 -5.38 -0.49 11.54
N PRO A 101 -6.10 -0.39 10.41
CA PRO A 101 -6.39 -1.53 9.55
C PRO A 101 -5.15 -2.06 8.82
N THR A 102 -5.24 -3.31 8.40
CA THR A 102 -4.26 -3.99 7.56
C THR A 102 -4.88 -4.36 6.21
N PHE A 103 -4.10 -4.19 5.15
CA PHE A 103 -4.47 -4.46 3.77
C PHE A 103 -3.50 -5.46 3.16
N GLU A 104 -4.04 -6.34 2.32
CA GLU A 104 -3.26 -7.31 1.56
C GLU A 104 -3.45 -7.08 0.07
N TYR A 105 -2.34 -7.07 -0.66
CA TYR A 105 -2.33 -6.93 -2.12
C TYR A 105 -1.00 -7.46 -2.67
N GLY A 106 -0.77 -7.32 -3.97
CA GLY A 106 0.46 -7.86 -4.55
C GLY A 106 0.83 -7.32 -5.91
N PHE A 107 2.00 -7.77 -6.35
CA PHE A 107 2.59 -7.50 -7.64
C PHE A 107 2.58 -8.77 -8.47
N HIS A 108 2.04 -8.67 -9.68
CA HIS A 108 1.85 -9.81 -10.56
C HIS A 108 2.65 -9.64 -11.85
N ASP A 109 3.25 -10.72 -12.35
CA ASP A 109 3.89 -10.71 -13.67
C ASP A 109 2.87 -10.75 -14.81
N GLN A 110 3.36 -10.72 -16.04
CA GLN A 110 2.52 -10.79 -17.26
C GLN A 110 1.69 -12.08 -17.38
N HIS A 111 2.04 -13.14 -16.63
CA HIS A 111 1.31 -14.40 -16.59
C HIS A 111 0.35 -14.47 -15.38
N GLY A 112 0.23 -13.38 -14.61
CA GLY A 112 -0.62 -13.28 -13.43
C GLY A 112 -0.04 -13.89 -12.16
N ARG A 113 1.21 -14.38 -12.17
CA ARG A 113 1.83 -14.97 -10.98
C ARG A 113 2.20 -13.88 -9.99
N CYS A 114 1.85 -14.08 -8.72
CA CYS A 114 2.18 -13.14 -7.64
C CYS A 114 3.68 -13.23 -7.29
N CYS A 115 4.46 -12.24 -7.73
CA CYS A 115 5.89 -12.15 -7.47
C CYS A 115 6.21 -11.57 -6.08
N ALA A 116 5.40 -10.61 -5.63
CA ALA A 116 5.55 -10.03 -4.30
C ALA A 116 4.18 -9.83 -3.65
N HIS A 117 4.01 -10.36 -2.45
CA HIS A 117 2.82 -10.18 -1.64
C HIS A 117 3.08 -9.12 -0.56
N VAL A 118 2.14 -8.19 -0.40
CA VAL A 118 2.27 -7.03 0.48
C VAL A 118 1.21 -7.10 1.57
N VAL A 119 1.65 -6.94 2.82
CA VAL A 119 0.81 -6.68 3.97
C VAL A 119 1.12 -5.27 4.47
N ASN A 120 0.20 -4.32 4.28
CA ASN A 120 0.37 -2.92 4.64
C ASN A 120 -0.61 -2.53 5.76
N THR A 121 -0.08 -2.10 6.89
CA THR A 121 -0.85 -1.61 8.04
C THR A 121 -0.87 -0.09 8.03
N VAL A 122 -2.06 0.49 7.98
CA VAL A 122 -2.27 1.94 7.88
C VAL A 122 -2.71 2.49 9.24
N ALA A 123 -2.14 3.60 9.70
CA ALA A 123 -2.66 4.35 10.82
C ALA A 123 -3.59 5.46 10.33
N ILE A 124 -4.84 5.46 10.81
CA ILE A 124 -5.83 6.52 10.57
C ILE A 124 -6.07 7.23 11.91
N ARG A 125 -5.81 8.54 11.96
CA ARG A 125 -5.91 9.35 13.19
C ARG A 125 -6.72 10.63 12.96
N PRO A 126 -7.26 11.24 14.04
CA PRO A 126 -7.90 12.55 13.93
C PRO A 126 -6.97 13.61 13.33
N ALA A 127 -7.53 14.62 12.69
CA ALA A 127 -6.79 15.80 12.27
C ALA A 127 -6.00 16.41 13.45
N GLY A 128 -4.76 16.81 13.20
CA GLY A 128 -3.90 17.42 14.22
C GLY A 128 -3.26 16.43 15.19
N TYR A 129 -3.38 15.12 14.98
CA TYR A 129 -2.73 14.12 15.82
C TYR A 129 -1.20 14.36 15.86
N ARG A 130 -0.65 14.44 17.08
CA ARG A 130 0.79 14.47 17.32
C ARG A 130 1.17 13.22 18.12
N PRO A 131 2.13 12.39 17.64
CA PRO A 131 2.63 11.28 18.42
C PRO A 131 3.13 11.79 19.78
N ARG A 132 2.68 11.19 20.88
CA ARG A 132 3.30 11.44 22.17
C ARG A 132 4.69 10.80 22.14
N HIS A 133 5.75 11.60 22.11
CA HIS A 133 7.08 11.12 22.43
C HIS A 133 7.07 10.67 23.89
N ARG A 134 6.96 9.36 24.13
CA ARG A 134 7.18 8.81 25.46
C ARG A 134 8.68 8.99 25.73
N LYS A 135 9.04 9.85 26.68
CA LYS A 135 10.40 9.85 27.22
C LYS A 135 10.63 8.44 27.79
N GLU A 136 11.46 7.65 27.13
CA GLU A 136 11.95 6.41 27.71
C GLU A 136 12.71 6.79 28.98
N GLN A 137 12.20 6.33 30.13
CA GLN A 137 12.94 6.37 31.38
C GLN A 137 14.08 5.36 31.20
N ARG A 138 15.30 5.88 31.05
CA ARG A 138 16.54 5.12 31.18
C ARG A 138 16.74 4.69 32.62
#